data_AF-A0A926SBQ1-F1
#
_entry.id   AF-A0A926SBQ1-F1
#
_cell.length_a   1.000
_cell.length_b   1.000
_cell.length_c   1.000
_cell.angle_alpha   90.00
_cell.angle_beta   90.00
_cell.angle_gamma   90.00
#
_symmetry.space_group_name_H-M   'P 1'
#
loop_
_entity.id
_entity.type
_entity.pdbx_description
1 polymer ?
#
loop_
_entity_poly.entity_id
_entity_poly.type
_entity_poly.pdbx_seq_one_letter_code
_entity_poly.pdbx_strand_id
1 'polypeptide(L)' 'MTPEEFLSLWDVSREELAKLCGKSLSTVNHWFSRGVHRIEPSEDDQRRLAEIHAFWTQFENEPKHLREIFEAKPRRRYQK' A
#
# COMPACT_ATOMS: atom_id res chain seq x y z
N MET A 1 7.93 -6.61 -2.29
CA MET A 1 6.84 -7.05 -1.40
C MET A 1 5.81 -7.74 -2.26
N THR A 2 5.49 -9.00 -1.98
CA THR A 2 4.52 -9.73 -2.80
C THR A 2 3.07 -9.37 -2.42
N PRO A 3 2.11 -9.52 -3.35
CA PRO A 3 0.68 -9.35 -3.04
C PRO A 3 0.19 -10.27 -1.93
N GLU A 4 0.71 -11.50 -1.84
CA GLU A 4 0.34 -12.46 -0.79
C GLU A 4 0.81 -12.01 0.59
N GLU A 5 2.05 -11.55 0.71
CA GLU A 5 2.58 -10.97 1.96
C GLU A 5 1.80 -9.71 2.36
N PHE A 6 1.47 -8.84 1.41
CA PHE A 6 0.73 -7.61 1.67
C PHE A 6 -0.66 -7.89 2.27
N LEU A 7 -1.40 -8.83 1.69
CA LEU A 7 -2.71 -9.23 2.21
C LEU A 7 -2.63 -9.96 3.56
N SER A 8 -1.48 -10.56 3.88
CA SER A 8 -1.28 -11.20 5.20
C SER A 8 -0.99 -10.17 6.30
N LEU A 9 -0.39 -9.03 5.95
CA LEU A 9 -0.03 -7.97 6.90
C LEU A 9 -1.14 -6.95 7.09
N TRP A 10 -1.94 -6.73 6.05
CA TRP A 10 -2.98 -5.71 6.05
C TRP A 10 -4.33 -6.33 5.69
N ASP A 11 -5.37 -5.99 6.46
CA ASP A 11 -6.75 -6.41 6.20
C ASP A 11 -7.33 -5.64 5.00
N VAL A 12 -6.94 -6.06 3.80
CA VAL A 12 -7.25 -5.42 2.52
C VAL A 12 -7.89 -6.45 1.60
N SER A 13 -8.96 -6.08 0.91
CA SER A 13 -9.59 -6.95 -0.09
C SER A 13 -8.81 -6.94 -1.42
N ARG A 14 -9.03 -7.95 -2.28
CA ARG A 14 -8.44 -7.96 -3.64
C ARG A 14 -8.89 -6.77 -4.50
N GLU A 15 -10.08 -6.25 -4.24
CA GLU A 15 -10.60 -5.05 -4.91
C GLU A 15 -9.84 -3.79 -4.50
N GLU A 16 -9.54 -3.65 -3.22
CA GLU A 16 -8.71 -2.54 -2.72
C GLU A 16 -7.28 -2.69 -3.19
N LEU A 17 -6.73 -3.91 -3.19
CA LEU A 17 -5.41 -4.18 -3.73
C LEU A 17 -5.30 -3.75 -5.20
N ALA A 18 -6.34 -4.00 -5.99
CA ALA A 18 -6.43 -3.55 -7.38
C ALA A 18 -6.39 -2.01 -7.47
N LYS A 19 -7.13 -1.31 -6.61
CA LYS A 19 -7.11 0.17 -6.54
C LYS A 19 -5.73 0.69 -6.15
N LEU A 20 -5.09 0.08 -5.14
CA LEU A 20 -3.76 0.47 -4.65
C LEU A 20 -2.71 0.34 -5.76
N CYS A 21 -2.73 -0.77 -6.50
CA CYS A 21 -1.82 -1.03 -7.61
C CYS A 21 -2.21 -0.34 -8.93
N GLY A 22 -3.41 0.26 -9.03
CA GLY A 22 -3.93 0.82 -10.28
C GLY A 22 -4.18 -0.25 -11.35
N LYS A 23 -4.56 -1.47 -10.95
CA LYS A 23 -4.83 -2.62 -11.82
C LYS A 23 -6.31 -2.97 -11.84
N SER A 24 -6.70 -3.81 -12.79
CA SER A 24 -8.05 -4.38 -12.80
C SER A 24 -8.17 -5.49 -11.75
N LEU A 25 -9.37 -5.69 -11.20
CA LEU A 25 -9.66 -6.80 -10.29
C LEU A 25 -9.34 -8.16 -10.92
N SER A 26 -9.61 -8.32 -12.23
CA SER A 26 -9.27 -9.54 -12.97
C SER A 26 -7.77 -9.79 -12.96
N THR A 27 -6.94 -8.77 -13.21
CA THR A 27 -5.47 -8.87 -13.15
C THR A 27 -5.01 -9.33 -11.77
N VAL A 28 -5.56 -8.74 -10.71
CA VAL A 28 -5.23 -9.13 -9.34
C VAL A 28 -5.67 -10.56 -9.04
N ASN A 29 -6.86 -10.98 -9.49
CA ASN A 29 -7.30 -12.38 -9.35
C ASN A 29 -6.38 -13.37 -10.08
N HIS A 30 -5.79 -12.97 -11.21
CA HIS A 30 -4.79 -13.77 -11.90
C HIS A 30 -3.49 -13.94 -11.11
N TRP A 31 -3.12 -12.97 -10.26
CA TRP A 31 -1.96 -13.13 -9.36
C TRP A 31 -2.13 -14.27 -8.35
N PHE A 32 -3.37 -14.48 -7.90
CA PHE A 32 -3.74 -15.52 -6.94
C PHE A 32 -4.29 -16.80 -7.58
N SER A 33 -4.34 -16.87 -8.91
CA SER A 33 -4.82 -18.04 -9.63
C SER A 33 -3.78 -19.17 -9.59
N ARG A 34 -4.24 -20.42 -9.68
CA ARG A 34 -3.37 -21.60 -9.76
C ARG A 34 -3.26 -22.09 -11.20
N GLY A 35 -2.07 -22.58 -11.59
CA GLY A 35 -1.84 -23.19 -12.90
C GLY A 35 -1.56 -22.19 -14.03
N VAL A 36 -1.97 -22.52 -15.25
CA VAL A 36 -1.65 -21.81 -16.50
C VAL A 36 -2.16 -20.36 -16.58
N HIS A 37 -3.12 -19.99 -15.74
CA HIS A 37 -3.67 -18.63 -15.68
C HIS A 37 -3.04 -17.76 -14.59
N ARG A 38 -2.02 -18.27 -13.88
CA ARG A 38 -1.27 -17.48 -12.90
C ARG A 38 -0.37 -16.49 -13.63
N ILE A 39 -0.51 -15.22 -13.28
CA ILE A 39 0.35 -14.14 -13.76
C ILE A 39 1.15 -13.65 -12.56
N GLU A 40 2.47 -13.51 -12.71
CA GLU A 40 3.27 -12.89 -11.66
C GLU A 40 3.08 -11.36 -11.65
N PRO A 41 2.95 -10.74 -10.47
CA PRO A 41 2.91 -9.28 -10.35
C PRO A 41 4.22 -8.68 -10.85
N SER A 42 4.13 -7.60 -11.61
CA SER A 42 5.32 -6.92 -12.13
C SER A 42 6.17 -6.31 -11.02
N GLU A 43 7.44 -6.02 -11.30
CA GLU A 43 8.31 -5.33 -10.33
C GLU A 43 7.74 -3.98 -9.89
N ASP A 44 7.08 -3.25 -10.80
CA ASP A 44 6.39 -2.00 -10.47
C ASP A 44 5.24 -2.20 -9.48
N ASP A 45 4.46 -3.27 -9.64
CA ASP A 45 3.37 -3.62 -8.71
C ASP A 45 3.93 -3.94 -7.32
N GLN A 46 5.00 -4.75 -7.28
CA GLN A 46 5.65 -5.12 -6.02
C GLN A 46 6.32 -3.92 -5.33
N ARG A 47 6.88 -2.99 -6.09
CA ARG A 47 7.46 -1.74 -5.58
C ARG A 47 6.38 -0.86 -4.97
N ARG A 48 5.27 -0.67 -5.69
CA ARG A 48 4.13 0.11 -5.21
C ARG A 48 3.55 -0.45 -3.91
N LEU A 49 3.42 -1.77 -3.79
CA LEU A 49 3.00 -2.41 -2.54
C LEU A 49 3.99 -2.18 -1.40
N ALA A 50 5.30 -2.28 -1.69
CA ALA A 50 6.34 -2.02 -0.70
C ALA A 50 6.32 -0.56 -0.20
N GLU A 51 6.10 0.41 -1.09
CA GLU A 51 5.95 1.82 -0.71
C GLU A 51 4.74 2.03 0.20
N ILE A 52 3.57 1.50 -0.19
CA ILE A 52 2.34 1.62 0.61
C ILE A 52 2.53 1.00 1.99
N HIS A 53 3.12 -0.19 2.06
CA HIS A 53 3.42 -0.85 3.33
C HIS A 53 4.35 -0.01 4.20
N ALA A 54 5.44 0.53 3.64
CA ALA A 54 6.35 1.40 4.39
C ALA A 54 5.63 2.63 4.94
N PHE A 55 4.76 3.27 4.15
CA PHE A 55 3.95 4.40 4.61
C PHE A 55 3.04 3.99 5.75
N TRP A 56 2.26 2.92 5.60
CA TRP A 56 1.29 2.49 6.61
C TRP A 56 1.97 2.05 7.90
N THR A 57 3.07 1.30 7.81
CA THR A 57 3.88 0.92 8.98
C THR A 57 4.43 2.15 9.69
N GLN A 58 4.89 3.17 8.95
CA GLN A 58 5.32 4.42 9.56
C GLN A 58 4.17 5.15 10.27
N PHE A 59 2.98 5.19 9.67
CA PHE A 59 1.79 5.80 10.29
C PHE A 59 1.34 5.06 11.55
N GLU A 60 1.40 3.73 11.57
CA GLU A 60 1.05 2.92 12.74
C GLU A 60 2.06 3.11 13.89
N ASN A 61 3.34 3.23 13.56
CA ASN A 61 4.43 3.41 14.52
C ASN A 61 4.74 4.89 14.82
N GLU A 62 3.93 5.83 14.34
CA GLU A 62 4.15 7.25 14.55
C GLU A 62 4.08 7.59 16.05
N PRO A 63 5.16 8.14 16.64
CA PRO A 63 5.14 8.55 18.04
C PRO A 63 4.12 9.66 18.27
N LYS A 64 3.16 9.44 19.18
CA LYS A 64 2.07 10.39 19.49
C LYS A 64 2.58 11.81 19.76
N HIS A 65 3.71 11.94 20.45
CA HIS A 65 4.32 13.24 20.77
C HIS A 65 4.71 14.05 19.52
N LEU A 66 5.11 13.39 18.42
CA LEU A 66 5.41 14.08 17.16
C LEU A 66 4.13 14.62 16.50
N ARG A 67 3.01 13.91 16.62
CA ARG A 67 1.71 14.37 16.13
C ARG A 67 1.23 15.61 16.89
N GLU A 68 1.35 15.60 18.22
CA GLU A 68 1.01 16.76 19.06
C GLU A 68 1.85 18.00 18.70
N ILE A 69 3.16 17.81 18.50
CA ILE A 69 4.06 18.88 18.06
C ILE A 69 3.66 19.38 16.67
N PHE A 70 3.33 18.48 15.74
CA PHE A 70 2.92 18.84 14.37
C PHE A 70 1.61 19.63 14.35
N GLU A 71 0.60 19.22 15.11
CA GLU A 71 -0.69 19.90 15.24
C GLU A 71 -0.55 21.29 15.88
N ALA A 72 0.38 21.45 16.82
CA ALA A 72 0.69 22.74 17.45
C ALA A 72 1.45 23.71 16.54
N LYS A 73 2.00 23.27 15.40
CA LYS A 73 2.70 24.17 14.46
C LYS A 73 1.69 24.97 13.63
N PRO A 74 1.93 26.28 13.42
CA PRO A 74 1.17 27.02 12.43
C PRO A 74 1.38 26.36 11.06
N ARG A 75 0.29 26.13 10.32
CA ARG A 75 0.33 25.55 8.97
C ARG A 75 1.40 26.28 8.16
N ARG A 76 2.34 25.54 7.57
CA ARG A 76 3.37 26.10 6.70
C ARG A 76 2.69 27.05 5.73
N ARG A 77 3.02 28.35 5.78
CA ARG A 77 2.64 29.29 4.72
C ARG A 77 3.34 28.77 3.47
N TYR A 78 2.60 28.04 2.64
CA TYR A 78 3.02 27.83 1.26
C TYR A 78 3.10 29.22 0.64
N GLN A 79 4.32 29.77 0.54
CA GLN A 79 4.53 30.94 -0.31
C GLN A 79 4.36 30.44 -1.74
N LYS A 80 3.33 30.97 -2.41
CA LYS A 80 3.19 30.91 -3.86
C LYS A 80 4.29 31.72 -4.51
#